data_AF-A0A2M9P9Z5-F1
#
_entry.id   AF-A0A2M9P9Z5-F1
#
_cell.length_a   1.000
_cell.length_b   1.000
_cell.length_c   1.000
_cell.angle_alpha   90.00
_cell.angle_beta   90.00
_cell.angle_gamma   90.00
#
_symmetry.space_group_name_H-M   'P 1'
#
loop_
_entity.id
_entity.type
_entity.pdbx_description
1 polymer ?
#
loop_
_entity_poly.entity_id
_entity_poly.type
_entity_poly.pdbx_seq_one_letter_code
_entity_poly.pdbx_strand_id
1 'polypeptide(L)'
;MERRVDVAGRLAACIDDPRDPTRTVHSVADILRFRMLMMASGYEDGIDTNALRADPVFKMALERLPGERDLCSQSTVSRGRHIERTQIYANGPRPVANGNHLF
;
A
#
# COMPACT_ATOMS: atom_id res chain seq x y z
N MET A 1 -12.87 7.73 6.42
CA MET A 1 -13.67 6.53 6.09
C MET A 1 -12.90 5.25 6.34
N GLU A 2 -11.70 5.07 5.78
CA GLU A 2 -10.92 3.82 5.94
C GLU A 2 -10.73 3.40 7.41
N ARG A 3 -10.40 4.35 8.31
CA ARG A 3 -10.01 4.04 9.69
C ARG A 3 -11.15 3.50 10.52
N ARG A 4 -12.39 3.91 10.19
CA ARG A 4 -13.62 3.46 10.87
C ARG A 4 -13.91 1.99 10.62
N VAL A 5 -13.43 1.44 9.50
CA VAL A 5 -13.69 0.06 9.07
C VAL A 5 -12.40 -0.79 9.01
N ASP A 6 -11.26 -0.17 9.34
CA ASP A 6 -9.90 -0.70 9.27
C ASP A 6 -9.61 -1.50 8.00
N VAL A 7 -9.99 -0.93 6.84
CA VAL A 7 -9.82 -1.62 5.54
C VAL A 7 -8.35 -1.95 5.28
N ALA A 8 -7.44 -1.04 5.60
CA ALA A 8 -6.01 -1.28 5.40
C ALA A 8 -5.44 -2.34 6.35
N GLY A 9 -5.89 -2.39 7.61
CA GLY A 9 -5.46 -3.46 8.54
C GLY A 9 -5.98 -4.83 8.11
N ARG A 10 -7.24 -4.91 7.69
CA ARG A 10 -7.84 -6.16 7.17
C ARG A 10 -7.17 -6.65 5.90
N LEU A 11 -6.86 -5.75 4.96
CA LEU A 11 -6.11 -6.11 3.75
C LEU A 11 -4.67 -6.50 4.07
N ALA A 12 -4.01 -5.79 4.99
CA ALA A 12 -2.66 -6.13 5.43
C ALA A 12 -2.59 -7.53 6.07
N ALA A 13 -3.64 -7.95 6.79
CA ALA A 13 -3.72 -9.30 7.37
C ALA A 13 -3.80 -10.42 6.30
N CYS A 14 -4.14 -10.08 5.05
CA CYS A 14 -4.14 -11.01 3.92
C CYS A 14 -2.83 -10.99 3.12
N ILE A 15 -1.83 -10.21 3.55
CA ILE A 15 -0.56 -10.06 2.84
C ILE A 15 0.55 -10.68 3.68
N ASP A 16 1.21 -11.70 3.14
CA ASP A 16 2.41 -12.26 3.75
C ASP A 16 3.57 -11.29 3.53
N ASP A 17 4.05 -10.59 4.56
CA ASP A 17 5.14 -9.64 4.41
C ASP A 17 6.51 -10.33 4.53
N PRO A 18 7.28 -10.55 3.44
CA PRO A 18 8.57 -11.21 3.51
C PRO A 18 9.68 -10.30 4.06
N ARG A 19 9.37 -9.03 4.37
CA ARG A 19 10.36 -8.08 4.90
C ARG A 19 10.74 -8.46 6.33
N ASP A 20 12.02 -8.32 6.64
CA ASP A 20 12.51 -8.47 8.01
C ASP A 20 11.82 -7.45 8.94
N PRO A 21 11.08 -7.89 9.97
CA PRO A 21 10.36 -6.98 10.87
C PRO A 21 11.31 -6.06 11.64
N THR A 22 12.55 -6.48 11.91
CA THR A 22 13.54 -5.66 12.64
C THR A 22 14.05 -4.47 11.82
N ARG A 23 13.88 -4.54 10.49
CA ARG A 23 14.28 -3.50 9.53
C ARG A 23 13.09 -2.77 8.92
N THR A 24 11.88 -3.12 9.35
CA THR A 24 10.64 -2.57 8.81
C THR A 24 10.19 -1.36 9.61
N VAL A 25 10.24 -0.19 8.97
CA VAL A 25 9.80 1.09 9.57
C VAL A 25 8.30 1.33 9.37
N HIS A 26 7.77 0.90 8.23
CA HIS A 26 6.36 1.07 7.85
C HIS A 26 5.74 -0.30 7.63
N SER A 27 4.69 -0.59 8.40
CA SER A 27 3.93 -1.83 8.24
C SER A 27 3.23 -1.87 6.88
N VAL A 28 2.80 -3.06 6.44
CA VAL A 28 1.94 -3.19 5.25
C VAL A 28 0.70 -2.31 5.37
N ALA A 29 0.10 -2.24 6.57
CA ALA A 29 -1.05 -1.39 6.83
C ALA A 29 -0.73 0.10 6.67
N ASP A 30 0.44 0.59 7.12
CA ASP A 30 0.87 1.98 6.89
C ASP A 30 1.02 2.28 5.40
N ILE A 31 1.61 1.35 4.65
CA ILE A 31 1.81 1.49 3.20
C ILE A 31 0.45 1.56 2.49
N LEU A 32 -0.48 0.66 2.84
CA LEU A 32 -1.81 0.63 2.26
C LEU A 32 -2.62 1.88 2.60
N ARG A 33 -2.59 2.37 3.86
CA ARG A 33 -3.31 3.60 4.24
C ARG A 33 -2.79 4.80 3.47
N PHE A 34 -1.47 4.97 3.40
CA PHE A 34 -0.89 6.08 2.66
C PHE A 34 -1.24 6.00 1.17
N ARG A 35 -1.16 4.80 0.59
CA ARG A 35 -1.51 4.56 -0.82
C ARG A 35 -3.01 4.82 -1.10
N MET A 36 -3.91 4.38 -0.22
CA MET A 36 -5.35 4.65 -0.33
C MET A 36 -5.64 6.14 -0.24
N LEU A 37 -4.98 6.85 0.67
CA LEU A 37 -5.13 8.30 0.80
C LEU A 37 -4.64 9.02 -0.46
N MET A 38 -3.48 8.65 -1.00
CA MET A 38 -2.99 9.21 -2.27
C MET A 38 -3.99 9.01 -3.41
N MET A 39 -4.54 7.79 -3.57
CA MET A 39 -5.55 7.51 -4.59
C MET A 39 -6.83 8.32 -4.37
N ALA A 40 -7.30 8.43 -3.12
CA ALA A 40 -8.48 9.22 -2.79
C ALA A 40 -8.28 10.74 -3.01
N SER A 41 -7.03 11.20 -2.97
CA SER A 41 -6.65 12.61 -3.17
C SER A 41 -6.25 12.95 -4.61
N GLY A 42 -6.35 12.01 -5.57
CA GLY A 42 -6.01 12.25 -6.99
C GLY A 42 -4.54 12.09 -7.35
N TYR A 43 -3.76 11.35 -6.54
CA TYR A 43 -2.35 11.04 -6.77
C TYR A 43 -2.15 9.54 -7.08
N GLU A 44 -2.87 9.03 -8.08
CA GLU A 44 -2.94 7.59 -8.35
C GLU A 44 -1.63 7.02 -8.90
N ASP A 45 -0.86 7.78 -9.67
CA ASP A 45 0.39 7.31 -10.30
C ASP A 45 1.52 7.07 -9.29
N GLY A 46 1.50 7.79 -8.16
CA GLY A 46 2.51 7.74 -7.12
C GLY A 46 3.81 8.47 -7.43
N ILE A 47 3.86 9.33 -8.45
CA ILE A 47 5.05 10.15 -8.76
C ILE A 47 5.34 11.11 -7.60
N ASP A 48 4.31 11.65 -6.98
CA ASP A 48 4.43 12.62 -5.87
C ASP A 48 4.69 11.99 -4.50
N THR A 49 4.85 10.66 -4.40
CA THR A 49 4.98 9.95 -3.11
C THR A 49 6.05 10.58 -2.19
N ASN A 50 7.21 10.93 -2.77
CA ASN A 50 8.32 11.49 -1.99
C ASN A 50 8.09 12.93 -1.54
N ALA A 51 7.24 13.70 -2.23
CA ALA A 51 6.80 15.01 -1.77
C ALA A 51 5.74 14.84 -0.67
N LEU A 52 4.72 14.01 -0.92
CA LEU A 52 3.58 13.82 -0.03
C LEU A 52 3.93 13.15 1.31
N ARG A 53 5.02 12.37 1.38
CA ARG A 53 5.43 11.72 2.64
C ARG A 53 5.82 12.70 3.75
N ALA A 54 6.25 13.91 3.36
CA ALA A 54 6.62 14.99 4.27
C ALA A 54 5.48 16.00 4.47
N ASP A 55 4.41 15.91 3.67
CA ASP A 55 3.30 16.84 3.69
C ASP A 55 2.54 16.75 5.03
N PRO A 56 2.37 17.87 5.77
CA PRO A 56 1.74 17.86 7.08
C PRO A 56 0.26 17.50 7.02
N VAL A 57 -0.45 17.82 5.93
CA VAL A 57 -1.86 17.45 5.73
C VAL A 57 -1.99 15.94 5.57
N PHE A 58 -1.11 15.29 4.80
CA PHE A 58 -1.11 13.84 4.65
C PHE A 58 -0.74 13.13 5.95
N LYS A 59 0.21 13.66 6.72
CA LYS A 59 0.53 13.15 8.06
C LYS A 59 -0.69 13.23 8.98
N MET A 60 -1.32 14.39 9.08
CA MET A 60 -2.50 14.59 9.93
C MET A 60 -3.70 13.75 9.50
N ALA A 61 -3.94 13.59 8.18
CA ALA A 61 -4.99 12.73 7.66
C ALA A 61 -4.81 11.25 8.03
N LEU A 62 -3.57 10.84 8.35
CA LEU A 62 -3.23 9.50 8.84
C LEU A 62 -3.01 9.46 10.37
N GLU A 63 -3.50 10.48 11.09
CA GLU A 63 -3.39 10.62 12.55
C GLU A 63 -1.95 10.71 13.06
N ARG A 64 -1.05 11.29 12.25
CA ARG A 64 0.34 11.58 12.61
C ARG A 64 0.54 13.07 12.82
N LEU A 65 1.43 13.43 13.74
CA LEU A 65 1.79 14.83 13.94
C LEU A 65 2.63 15.34 12.75
N PRO A 66 2.53 16.63 12.38
CA PRO A 66 3.34 17.20 11.29
C PRO A 66 4.85 16.99 11.45
N GLY A 67 5.35 17.06 12.69
CA GLY A 67 6.77 16.89 13.04
C GLY A 67 7.20 15.43 13.25
N GLU A 68 6.28 14.47 13.18
CA GLU A 68 6.65 13.05 13.23
C GLU A 68 7.39 12.62 11.96
N ARG A 69 7.99 11.43 12.05
CA ARG A 69 8.64 10.76 10.93
C ARG A 69 7.74 10.77 9.71
N ASP A 70 8.36 11.02 8.56
CA ASP A 70 7.71 10.93 7.27
C ASP A 70 6.97 9.61 7.04
N LEU A 71 5.98 9.66 6.17
CA LEU A 71 5.28 8.48 5.66
C LEU A 71 6.20 7.67 4.73
N CYS A 72 5.65 6.61 4.16
CA CYS A 72 6.39 5.66 3.33
C CYS A 72 7.08 6.37 2.14
N SER A 73 8.34 6.02 1.85
CA SER A 73 9.00 6.46 0.62
C SER A 73 8.32 5.88 -0.63
N GLN A 74 8.56 6.49 -1.79
CA GLN A 74 8.16 5.91 -3.08
C GLN A 74 8.65 4.46 -3.23
N SER A 75 9.91 4.17 -2.88
CA SER A 75 10.46 2.81 -2.94
C SER A 75 9.74 1.82 -2.02
N THR A 76 9.27 2.27 -0.86
CA THR A 76 8.51 1.45 0.09
C THR A 76 7.12 1.16 -0.46
N VAL A 77 6.43 2.17 -1.01
CA VAL A 77 5.10 2.03 -1.62
C VAL A 77 5.15 1.12 -2.85
N SER A 78 6.11 1.31 -3.74
CA SER A 78 6.31 0.46 -4.92
C SER A 78 6.59 -0.99 -4.56
N ARG A 79 7.38 -1.22 -3.50
CA ARG A 79 7.63 -2.58 -2.99
C ARG A 79 6.38 -3.22 -2.41
N GLY A 80 5.60 -2.47 -1.61
CA GLY A 80 4.32 -2.96 -1.08
C GLY A 80 3.36 -3.38 -2.19
N ARG A 81 3.22 -2.55 -3.22
CA ARG A 81 2.43 -2.87 -4.42
C ARG A 81 2.93 -4.12 -5.15
N HIS A 82 4.24 -4.31 -5.23
CA HIS A 82 4.81 -5.51 -5.84
C HIS A 82 4.46 -6.77 -5.04
N ILE A 83 4.60 -6.74 -3.71
CA ILE A 83 4.25 -7.87 -2.82
C ILE A 83 2.78 -8.23 -2.97
N GLU A 84 1.88 -7.24 -2.85
CA GLU A 84 0.43 -7.40 -3.04
C GLU A 84 0.12 -8.07 -4.39
N ARG A 85 0.68 -7.53 -5.48
CA ARG A 85 0.46 -8.03 -6.83
C ARG A 85 0.88 -9.49 -6.97
N THR A 86 2.09 -9.83 -6.50
CA THR A 86 2.61 -11.20 -6.58
C THR A 86 1.71 -12.18 -5.83
N GLN A 87 1.20 -11.79 -4.66
CA GLN A 87 0.31 -12.65 -3.86
C GLN A 87 -1.09 -12.79 -4.44
N ILE A 88 -1.64 -11.75 -5.06
CA ILE A 88 -2.90 -11.87 -5.81
C ILE A 88 -2.75 -12.91 -6.93
N TYR A 89 -1.62 -12.94 -7.63
CA TYR A 89 -1.38 -13.94 -8.67
C TYR A 89 -1.06 -15.34 -8.12
N ALA A 90 -0.43 -15.43 -6.95
CA ALA A 90 -0.11 -16.71 -6.31
C ALA A 90 -1.33 -17.36 -5.62
N ASN A 91 -2.18 -16.55 -4.99
CA ASN A 91 -3.31 -16.98 -4.16
C ASN A 91 -4.68 -16.74 -4.83
N GLY A 92 -4.72 -16.09 -5.99
CA GLY A 92 -5.93 -15.88 -6.77
C GLY A 92 -6.42 -17.18 -7.43
N PRO A 93 -7.69 -17.22 -7.88
CA PRO A 93 -8.15 -18.33 -8.71
C PRO A 93 -7.20 -18.43 -9.92
N ARG A 94 -6.67 -19.65 -10.19
CA ARG A 94 -5.91 -19.89 -11.42
C ARG A 94 -6.76 -19.36 -12.58
N PRO A 95 -6.19 -18.62 -13.55
CA PRO A 95 -6.93 -18.28 -14.75
C PRO A 95 -7.52 -19.58 -15.27
N VAL A 96 -8.84 -19.65 -15.35
CA VAL A 96 -9.51 -20.74 -16.06
C VAL A 96 -8.92 -20.69 -17.46
N ALA A 97 -8.07 -21.67 -17.77
CA ALA A 97 -7.59 -21.87 -19.12
C ALA A 97 -8.83 -22.19 -19.93
N ASN A 98 -9.44 -21.15 -20.51
CA ASN A 98 -10.49 -21.35 -21.48
C ASN A 98 -9.77 -21.93 -22.68
N GLY A 99 -9.90 -23.25 -22.83
CA GLY A 99 -9.44 -23.99 -23.99
C GLY A 99 -10.22 -23.53 -25.20
N ASN A 100 -9.81 -22.39 -25.76
CA ASN A 100 -9.99 -21.92 -27.13
C ASN A 100 -9.57 -20.46 -27.15
N HIS A 101 -8.37 -20.18 -27.64
CA HIS A 101 -8.21 -19.78 -29.04
C HIS A 101 -6.71 -19.75 -29.34
N LEU A 102 -6.34 -20.56 -30.32
CA LEU A 102 -5.18 -20.31 -31.18
C LEU A 102 -5.32 -18.88 -31.70
N PHE A 103 -4.26 -18.07 -31.57
CA PHE A 103 -3.64 -17.15 -32.54
C PHE A 103 -2.68 -16.22 -31.79
#